data_AF-A0A1B6DDJ1-F1
#
_entry.id   AF-A0A1B6DDJ1-F1
#
_cell.length_a   1.000
_cell.length_b   1.000
_cell.length_c   1.000
_cell.angle_alpha   90.00
_cell.angle_beta   90.00
_cell.angle_gamma   90.00
#
_symmetry.space_group_name_H-M   'P 1'
#
loop_
_entity.id
_entity.type
_entity.pdbx_description
1 polymer ?
#
loop_
_entity_poly.entity_id
_entity_poly.type
_entity_poly.pdbx_seq_one_letter_code
_entity_poly.pdbx_strand_id
1 'polypeptide(L)'
;RGLVKRGIMQSGTMNAPWSFMTGERSLSIGRTLIDDCGCNSSMLEESPSRVMSCMRAVDSKTISTLQWNSYSGILGFPSAPTIDGTFLPKHPLEILKEGDFSDTEILIGSNQDEGTYFILY
;
A
#
# COMPACT_ATOMS: atom_id res chain seq x y z
N ARG A 1 -8.76 15.93 -5.94
CA ARG A 1 -7.96 17.10 -5.49
C ARG A 1 -8.91 18.28 -5.21
N GLY A 2 -8.49 19.28 -4.41
CA GLY A 2 -9.24 20.53 -4.22
C GLY A 2 -10.17 20.62 -2.99
N LEU A 3 -10.39 19.52 -2.26
CA LEU A 3 -11.20 19.50 -1.04
C LEU A 3 -10.47 20.13 0.16
N VAL A 4 -9.15 19.92 0.24
CA VAL A 4 -8.28 20.42 1.29
C VAL A 4 -7.02 20.96 0.65
N LYS A 5 -6.56 22.14 1.11
CA LYS A 5 -5.36 22.84 0.60
C LYS A 5 -4.29 23.07 1.67
N ARG A 6 -4.49 22.57 2.89
CA ARG A 6 -3.52 22.69 3.98
C ARG A 6 -3.27 21.33 4.60
N GLY A 7 -2.01 20.94 4.70
CA GLY A 7 -1.61 19.64 5.22
C GLY A 7 -0.39 19.73 6.13
N ILE A 8 -0.38 18.92 7.18
CA ILE A 8 0.80 18.67 8.00
C ILE A 8 1.25 17.24 7.74
N MET A 9 2.50 17.05 7.31
CA MET A 9 3.09 15.74 7.03
C MET A 9 4.22 15.48 8.04
N GLN A 10 4.01 14.53 8.95
CA GLN A 10 4.96 14.20 10.00
C GLN A 10 5.62 12.86 9.66
N SER A 11 6.90 12.89 9.30
CA SER A 11 7.72 11.68 9.07
C SER A 11 7.22 10.74 7.95
N GLY A 12 6.38 11.23 7.04
CA GLY A 12 5.80 10.41 5.99
C GLY A 12 5.51 11.20 4.73
N THR A 13 6.04 10.71 3.61
CA THR A 13 5.79 11.24 2.27
C THR A 13 5.63 10.10 1.28
N MET A 14 4.83 10.33 0.23
CA MET A 14 4.52 9.30 -0.78
C MET A 14 5.74 8.79 -1.55
N ASN A 15 6.83 9.55 -1.63
CA ASN A 15 8.07 9.11 -2.30
C ASN A 15 8.96 8.23 -1.42
N ALA A 16 8.60 7.98 -0.16
CA ALA A 16 9.31 7.02 0.68
C ALA A 16 9.09 5.58 0.17
N PRO A 17 10.10 4.69 0.19
CA PRO A 17 9.98 3.34 -0.38
C PRO A 17 8.86 2.47 0.20
N TRP A 18 8.47 2.73 1.46
CA TRP A 18 7.41 2.02 2.16
C TRP A 18 6.01 2.64 1.96
N SER A 19 5.93 3.81 1.31
CA SER A 19 4.71 4.62 1.21
C SER A 19 4.03 4.55 -0.17
N PHE A 20 4.51 3.68 -1.07
CA PHE A 20 3.84 3.38 -2.32
C PHE A 20 4.21 1.97 -2.81
N MET A 21 3.43 1.39 -3.72
CA MET A 21 3.83 0.21 -4.47
C MET A 21 3.26 0.19 -5.90
N THR A 22 3.83 -0.64 -6.77
CA THR A 22 3.30 -0.81 -8.14
C THR A 22 2.08 -1.73 -8.17
N GLY A 23 1.24 -1.59 -9.20
CA GLY A 23 0.10 -2.47 -9.40
C GLY A 23 0.49 -3.95 -9.46
N GLU A 24 1.61 -4.28 -10.11
CA GLU A 24 2.11 -5.66 -10.24
C GLU A 24 2.49 -6.25 -8.89
N ARG A 25 3.21 -5.48 -8.05
CA ARG A 25 3.58 -5.92 -6.69
C ARG A 25 2.34 -6.11 -5.82
N SER A 26 1.38 -5.19 -5.90
CA SER A 26 0.11 -5.28 -5.17
C SER A 26 -0.68 -6.52 -5.57
N LEU A 27 -0.73 -6.85 -6.87
CA LEU A 27 -1.38 -8.04 -7.38
C LEU A 27 -0.66 -9.31 -6.94
N SER A 28 0.68 -9.33 -6.96
CA SER A 28 1.45 -10.50 -6.50
C SER A 28 1.17 -10.78 -5.02
N ILE A 29 1.20 -9.76 -4.16
CA ILE A 29 0.91 -9.88 -2.73
C ILE A 29 -0.52 -10.35 -2.51
N GLY A 30 -1.49 -9.77 -3.24
CA GLY A 30 -2.90 -10.16 -3.16
C GLY A 30 -3.14 -11.63 -3.52
N ARG A 31 -2.48 -12.13 -4.57
CA ARG A 31 -2.55 -13.55 -4.96
C ARG A 31 -1.97 -14.46 -3.87
N THR A 32 -0.81 -14.12 -3.31
CA THR A 32 -0.22 -14.86 -2.19
C THR A 32 -1.18 -14.91 -0.99
N LEU A 33 -1.79 -13.78 -0.61
CA LEU A 33 -2.74 -13.75 0.50
C LEU A 33 -3.98 -14.62 0.24
N ILE A 34 -4.47 -14.66 -1.00
CA ILE A 34 -5.59 -15.53 -1.40
C ILE A 34 -5.23 -16.99 -1.22
N ASP A 35 -4.02 -17.39 -1.62
CA ASP A 35 -3.53 -18.76 -1.48
C ASP A 35 -3.26 -19.13 -0.02
N ASP A 36 -2.67 -18.22 0.77
CA ASP A 36 -2.47 -18.39 2.20
C ASP A 36 -3.80 -18.60 2.95
N CYS A 37 -4.87 -17.93 2.51
CA CYS A 37 -6.22 -18.10 3.04
C CYS A 37 -6.96 -19.32 2.49
N GLY A 38 -6.36 -20.10 1.59
CA GLY A 38 -6.95 -21.31 1.00
C GLY A 38 -8.02 -21.04 -0.07
N CYS A 39 -8.07 -19.83 -0.66
CA CYS A 39 -9.10 -19.42 -1.61
C CYS A 39 -8.73 -19.61 -3.10
N ASN A 40 -7.55 -20.16 -3.38
CA ASN A 40 -7.03 -20.53 -4.71
C ASN A 40 -7.02 -19.37 -5.72
N SER A 41 -5.89 -18.67 -5.78
CA SER A 41 -5.67 -17.51 -6.64
C SER A 41 -5.68 -17.85 -8.14
N SER A 42 -5.43 -19.10 -8.52
CA SER A 42 -5.45 -19.53 -9.93
C SER A 42 -6.85 -19.40 -10.57
N MET A 43 -7.92 -19.41 -9.75
CA MET A 43 -9.30 -19.24 -10.20
C MET A 43 -9.72 -17.78 -10.36
N LEU A 44 -8.82 -16.80 -10.13
CA LEU A 44 -9.17 -15.38 -10.22
C LEU A 44 -9.62 -14.96 -11.62
N GLU A 45 -9.02 -15.54 -12.67
CA GLU A 45 -9.37 -15.20 -14.06
C GLU A 45 -10.66 -15.90 -14.50
N GLU A 46 -10.85 -17.16 -14.10
CA GLU A 46 -11.99 -17.97 -14.54
C GLU A 46 -13.26 -17.75 -13.70
N SER A 47 -13.11 -17.48 -12.40
CA SER A 47 -14.22 -17.41 -11.44
C SER A 47 -13.91 -16.44 -10.29
N PRO A 48 -13.68 -15.15 -10.57
CA PRO A 48 -13.31 -14.15 -9.56
C PRO A 48 -14.34 -14.02 -8.44
N SER A 49 -15.64 -14.15 -8.76
CA SER A 49 -16.72 -14.08 -7.78
C SER A 49 -16.63 -15.19 -6.72
N ARG A 50 -16.19 -16.39 -7.10
CA ARG A 50 -15.99 -17.53 -6.20
C ARG A 50 -14.82 -17.29 -5.26
N VAL A 51 -13.68 -16.85 -5.80
CA VAL A 51 -12.49 -16.52 -5.01
C VAL A 51 -12.81 -15.42 -4.00
N MET A 52 -13.47 -14.35 -4.44
CA MET A 52 -13.83 -13.25 -3.54
C MET A 52 -14.93 -13.62 -2.53
N SER A 53 -15.82 -14.55 -2.85
CA SER A 53 -16.79 -15.08 -1.87
C SER A 53 -16.10 -15.91 -0.79
N CYS A 54 -15.10 -16.71 -1.17
CA CYS A 54 -14.23 -17.40 -0.22
C CYS A 54 -13.51 -16.40 0.69
N MET A 55 -12.82 -15.41 0.12
CA MET A 55 -12.07 -14.41 0.91
C MET A 55 -12.95 -13.63 1.89
N ARG A 56 -14.19 -13.31 1.53
CA ARG A 56 -15.14 -12.65 2.44
C ARG A 56 -15.67 -13.55 3.57
N ALA A 57 -15.58 -14.87 3.41
CA ALA A 57 -15.96 -15.84 4.43
C ALA A 57 -14.80 -16.21 5.37
N VAL A 58 -13.56 -15.87 5.00
CA VAL A 58 -12.38 -16.06 5.85
C VAL A 58 -12.50 -15.18 7.08
N ASP A 59 -12.18 -15.73 8.25
CA ASP A 59 -12.16 -14.96 9.49
C ASP A 59 -11.17 -13.79 9.39
N SER A 60 -11.59 -12.61 9.85
CA SER A 60 -10.77 -11.39 9.77
C SER A 60 -9.42 -11.53 10.49
N LYS A 61 -9.33 -12.33 11.56
CA LYS A 61 -8.08 -12.60 12.27
C LYS A 61 -7.11 -13.38 11.40
N THR A 62 -7.61 -14.34 10.62
CA THR A 62 -6.80 -15.11 9.67
C THR A 62 -6.18 -14.19 8.63
N ILE A 63 -6.95 -13.31 8.00
CA ILE A 63 -6.43 -12.31 7.05
C ILE A 63 -5.42 -11.38 7.74
N SER A 64 -5.78 -10.89 8.93
CA SER A 64 -4.95 -9.98 9.73
C SER A 64 -3.57 -10.56 10.02
N THR A 65 -3.48 -11.87 10.26
CA THR A 65 -2.23 -12.58 10.53
C THR A 65 -1.49 -12.95 9.23
N LEU A 66 -2.17 -13.56 8.26
CA LEU A 66 -1.52 -14.14 7.07
C LEU A 66 -1.00 -13.09 6.08
N GLN A 67 -1.57 -11.87 6.05
CA GLN A 67 -1.04 -10.79 5.19
C GLN A 67 0.45 -10.52 5.44
N TRP A 68 0.94 -10.77 6.66
CA TRP A 68 2.32 -10.55 7.05
C TRP A 68 3.29 -11.58 6.48
N ASN A 69 2.81 -12.70 5.91
CA ASN A 69 3.68 -13.64 5.18
C ASN A 69 4.36 -12.99 3.96
N SER A 70 3.75 -11.94 3.41
CA SER A 70 4.30 -11.16 2.30
C SER A 70 5.18 -9.98 2.74
N TYR A 71 5.42 -9.83 4.04
CA TYR A 71 6.34 -8.81 4.56
C TYR A 71 7.77 -9.11 4.13
N SER A 72 8.41 -8.18 3.41
CA SER A 72 9.70 -8.40 2.77
C SER A 72 10.76 -7.41 3.26
N GLY A 73 11.43 -7.74 4.37
CA GLY A 73 12.49 -6.92 4.97
C GLY A 73 11.98 -5.73 5.78
N ILE A 74 12.91 -4.97 6.36
CA ILE A 74 12.59 -3.79 7.19
C ILE A 74 11.74 -2.77 6.42
N LEU A 75 10.59 -2.39 6.99
CA LEU A 75 9.59 -1.50 6.37
C LEU A 75 9.02 -2.00 5.02
N GLY A 76 9.18 -3.29 4.71
CA GLY A 76 8.64 -3.93 3.50
C GLY A 76 7.20 -4.38 3.66
N PHE A 77 6.31 -3.45 4.00
CA PHE A 77 4.90 -3.75 4.29
C PHE A 77 4.15 -4.34 3.08
N PRO A 78 3.23 -5.30 3.30
CA PRO A 78 2.43 -5.91 2.22
C PRO A 78 1.33 -4.97 1.68
N SER A 79 1.18 -3.78 2.25
CA SER A 79 0.15 -2.81 1.89
C SER A 79 0.71 -1.40 1.93
N ALA A 80 0.47 -0.67 0.86
CA ALA A 80 0.84 0.72 0.66
C ALA A 80 -0.09 1.31 -0.41
N PRO A 81 -0.20 2.63 -0.57
CA PRO A 81 -0.83 3.24 -1.73
C PRO A 81 -0.33 2.62 -3.04
N THR A 82 -1.22 2.00 -3.81
CA THR A 82 -0.88 1.32 -5.06
C THR A 82 -1.05 2.26 -6.24
N ILE A 83 -0.08 2.27 -7.16
CA ILE A 83 -0.22 2.95 -8.45
C ILE A 83 -1.31 2.24 -9.26
N ASP A 84 -2.50 2.81 -9.29
CA ASP A 84 -3.75 2.20 -9.79
C ASP A 84 -4.30 2.90 -11.04
N GLY A 85 -3.65 3.98 -11.50
CA GLY A 85 -4.15 4.78 -12.62
C GLY A 85 -5.37 5.66 -12.27
N THR A 86 -5.87 5.61 -11.03
CA THR A 86 -7.09 6.28 -10.58
C THR A 86 -6.84 7.22 -9.41
N PHE A 87 -6.57 6.69 -8.20
CA PHE A 87 -6.26 7.52 -7.04
C PHE A 87 -4.79 7.93 -7.03
N LEU A 88 -3.89 6.98 -7.27
CA LEU A 88 -2.46 7.23 -7.48
C LEU A 88 -2.15 6.93 -8.95
N PRO A 89 -2.26 7.92 -9.85
CA PRO A 89 -2.23 7.66 -11.28
C PRO A 89 -0.84 7.29 -11.82
N LYS A 90 0.23 7.71 -11.14
CA LYS A 90 1.62 7.56 -11.56
C LYS A 90 2.54 7.44 -10.35
N HIS A 91 3.81 7.19 -10.61
CA HIS A 91 4.84 7.18 -9.58
C HIS A 91 4.90 8.54 -8.84
N PRO A 92 4.99 8.57 -7.50
CA PRO A 92 4.96 9.81 -6.72
C PRO A 92 5.98 10.87 -7.16
N LEU A 93 7.20 10.47 -7.52
CA LEU A 93 8.22 11.38 -8.05
C LEU A 93 7.89 11.97 -9.42
N GLU A 94 7.12 11.28 -10.26
CA GLU A 94 6.69 11.82 -11.56
C GLU A 94 5.62 12.88 -11.35
N ILE A 95 4.63 12.60 -10.47
CA ILE A 95 3.61 13.56 -10.07
C ILE A 95 4.29 14.83 -9.51
N LEU A 96 5.32 14.65 -8.67
CA LEU A 96 6.09 15.76 -8.12
C LEU A 96 6.86 16.56 -9.18
N LYS A 97 7.37 15.92 -10.23
CA LYS A 97 8.07 16.60 -11.33
C LYS A 97 7.13 17.35 -12.25
N GLU A 98 5.93 16.83 -12.47
CA GLU A 98 4.91 17.46 -13.31
C GLU A 98 4.45 18.81 -12.73
N GLY A 99 4.60 19.03 -11.42
CA GLY A 99 4.30 20.32 -10.79
C GLY A 99 2.81 20.66 -10.76
N ASP A 100 1.95 19.75 -11.21
CA ASP A 100 0.50 19.92 -11.25
C ASP A 100 -0.07 19.66 -9.85
N PHE A 101 0.11 20.63 -8.95
CA PHE A 101 -0.56 20.69 -7.66
C PHE A 101 -1.30 22.02 -7.56
N SER A 102 -2.47 22.01 -6.92
CA SER A 102 -3.14 23.25 -6.54
C SER A 102 -2.27 24.04 -5.54
N ASP A 103 -2.44 25.36 -5.48
CA ASP A 103 -1.88 26.18 -4.39
C ASP A 103 -2.23 25.56 -3.03
N THR A 104 -1.21 25.06 -2.33
CA THR A 104 -1.33 24.26 -1.10
C THR A 104 -0.29 24.72 -0.08
N GLU A 105 -0.67 24.82 1.18
CA GLU A 105 0.22 25.14 2.30
C GLU A 105 0.60 23.85 3.03
N ILE A 106 1.90 23.57 3.13
CA ILE A 106 2.43 22.34 3.74
C ILE A 106 3.37 22.69 4.89
N LEU A 107 3.14 22.07 6.04
CA LEU A 107 4.13 21.95 7.10
C LEU A 107 4.65 20.51 7.12
N ILE A 108 5.96 20.32 6.95
CA ILE A 108 6.60 19.01 6.88
C ILE A 108 7.80 18.94 7.82
N GLY A 109 8.02 17.78 8.46
CA GLY A 109 9.17 17.56 9.32
C GLY A 109 9.43 16.09 9.61
N SER A 110 10.54 15.85 10.33
CA SER A 110 11.00 14.53 10.78
C SER A 110 11.60 14.65 12.17
N ASN A 111 11.68 13.52 12.86
CA ASN A 111 12.40 13.38 14.12
C ASN A 111 13.89 13.08 13.86
N GLN A 112 14.72 13.25 14.88
CA GLN A 112 16.16 12.96 14.80
C GLN A 112 16.46 11.47 14.58
N ASP A 113 15.66 10.59 15.20
CA ASP A 113 15.97 9.16 15.35
C ASP A 113 14.88 8.22 14.77
N GLU A 114 14.34 8.53 13.59
CA GLU A 114 13.20 7.84 12.92
C GLU A 114 13.31 6.31 12.87
N GLY A 115 14.52 5.81 12.60
CA GLY A 115 14.75 4.38 12.34
C GLY A 115 14.89 3.52 13.60
N THR A 116 15.10 4.12 14.77
CA THR A 116 15.47 3.39 15.99
C THR A 116 14.43 2.35 16.40
N TYR A 117 13.14 2.69 16.27
CA TYR A 117 12.04 1.77 16.55
C TYR A 117 12.03 0.56 15.60
N PHE A 118 12.18 0.80 14.28
CA PHE A 118 12.06 -0.23 13.25
C PHE A 118 13.30 -1.13 13.12
N ILE A 119 14.45 -0.71 13.65
CA ILE A 119 15.65 -1.56 13.71
C ILE A 119 15.56 -2.55 14.87
N LEU A 120 14.88 -2.17 15.96
CA LEU A 120 14.77 -3.00 17.16
C LEU A 120 13.74 -4.14 17.01
N TYR A 121 12.67 -3.90 16.26
CA TYR A 121 11.52 -4.80 16.08
C TYR A 121 11.39 -5.27 14.64
#